data_AF-A0A7Y7NKT8-F1
#
_entry.id   AF-A0A7Y7NKT8-F1
#
_cell.length_a   1.000
_cell.length_b   1.000
_cell.length_c   1.000
_cell.angle_alpha   90.00
_cell.angle_beta   90.00
_cell.angle_gamma   90.00
#
_symmetry.space_group_name_H-M   'P 1'
#
loop_
_entity.id
_entity.type
_entity.pdbx_description
1 polymer ?
#
loop_
_entity_poly.entity_id
_entity_poly.type
_entity_poly.pdbx_seq_one_letter_code
_entity_poly.pdbx_strand_id
1 'polypeptide(L)'
;MELTSNQKSIVERVINCFETGIPEGKYGQITIYADGPHNIKQITYGRSQTTEYGNLRQLIQLYVSANGIYSSDLLPYAEKVGSIPLVDDVNFKTL
;
A
#
# COMPACT_ATOMS: atom_id res chain seq x y z
N MET A 1 -2.19 5.47 -26.98
CA MET A 1 -3.61 5.86 -26.84
C MET A 1 -3.77 6.45 -25.44
N GLU A 2 -4.14 7.72 -25.33
CA GLU A 2 -4.37 8.36 -24.03
C GLU A 2 -5.80 8.05 -23.56
N LEU A 3 -5.96 7.62 -22.30
CA LEU A 3 -7.26 7.39 -21.70
C LEU A 3 -7.82 8.69 -21.14
N THR A 4 -9.11 8.94 -21.33
CA THR A 4 -9.80 10.01 -20.59
C THR A 4 -9.89 9.66 -19.10
N SER A 5 -10.03 10.67 -18.23
CA SER A 5 -10.19 10.47 -16.78
C SER A 5 -11.34 9.52 -16.43
N ASN A 6 -12.46 9.60 -17.17
CA ASN A 6 -13.61 8.72 -16.98
C ASN A 6 -13.31 7.27 -17.36
N GLN A 7 -12.62 7.05 -18.49
CA GLN A 7 -12.22 5.71 -18.91
C GLN A 7 -11.25 5.09 -17.89
N LYS A 8 -10.26 5.87 -17.42
CA LYS A 8 -9.33 5.43 -16.39
C LYS A 8 -10.07 5.02 -15.11
N SER A 9 -11.00 5.85 -14.64
CA SER A 9 -11.82 5.56 -13.46
C SER A 9 -12.64 4.28 -13.60
N ILE A 10 -13.25 4.03 -14.76
CA ILE A 10 -14.03 2.81 -15.00
C ILE A 10 -13.14 1.57 -14.96
N VAL A 11 -12.00 1.59 -15.66
CA VAL A 11 -11.04 0.47 -15.67
C VAL A 11 -10.60 0.13 -14.26
N GLU A 12 -10.23 1.15 -13.51
CA GLU A 12 -9.84 1.05 -12.10
C GLU A 12 -10.92 0.44 -11.20
N ARG A 13 -12.19 0.88 -11.34
CA ARG A 13 -13.31 0.35 -10.54
C ARG A 13 -13.61 -1.12 -10.88
N VAL A 14 -13.48 -1.50 -12.15
CA VAL A 14 -13.64 -2.89 -12.58
C VAL A 14 -12.58 -3.80 -11.95
N ILE A 15 -11.31 -3.37 -11.97
CA ILE A 15 -10.21 -4.10 -11.32
C ILE A 15 -10.48 -4.24 -9.81
N ASN A 16 -10.85 -3.16 -9.13
CA ASN A 16 -11.17 -3.20 -7.70
C ASN A 16 -12.29 -4.19 -7.36
N CYS A 17 -13.33 -4.27 -8.20
CA CYS A 17 -14.41 -5.23 -8.01
C CYS A 17 -13.92 -6.68 -8.11
N PHE A 18 -13.00 -6.99 -9.03
CA PHE A 18 -12.41 -8.32 -9.11
C PHE A 18 -11.56 -8.66 -7.88
N GLU A 19 -10.85 -7.69 -7.31
CA GLU A 19 -9.96 -7.90 -6.16
C GLU A 19 -10.69 -7.94 -4.82
N THR A 20 -11.73 -7.11 -4.65
CA THR A 20 -12.33 -6.82 -3.34
C THR A 20 -13.84 -6.94 -3.29
N GLY A 21 -14.50 -7.12 -4.43
CA GLY A 21 -15.96 -7.13 -4.55
C GLY A 21 -16.61 -5.74 -4.47
N ILE A 22 -15.82 -4.67 -4.30
CA ILE A 22 -16.32 -3.30 -4.24
C ILE A 22 -15.57 -2.39 -5.23
N PRO A 23 -16.27 -1.46 -5.91
CA PRO A 23 -15.65 -0.64 -6.93
C PRO A 23 -14.70 0.42 -6.38
N GLU A 24 -14.78 0.78 -5.10
CA GLU A 24 -13.87 1.71 -4.44
C GLU A 24 -12.53 1.05 -4.06
N GLY A 25 -12.47 -0.29 -4.00
CA GLY A 25 -11.34 -1.04 -3.46
C GLY A 25 -11.18 -0.86 -1.95
N LYS A 26 -10.17 -1.52 -1.37
CA LYS A 26 -9.89 -1.47 0.07
C LYS A 26 -8.57 -0.77 0.35
N TYR A 27 -8.62 0.56 0.52
CA TYR A 27 -7.43 1.40 0.68
C TYR A 27 -6.58 1.09 1.92
N GLY A 28 -7.20 0.70 3.03
CA GLY A 28 -6.50 0.33 4.26
C GLY A 28 -6.24 -1.17 4.41
N GLN A 29 -6.43 -1.97 3.36
CA GLN A 29 -6.22 -3.42 3.48
C GLN A 29 -4.73 -3.73 3.63
N ILE A 30 -4.40 -4.52 4.66
CA ILE A 30 -3.08 -5.11 4.81
C ILE A 30 -3.23 -6.62 4.65
N THR A 31 -2.38 -7.18 3.79
CA THR A 31 -2.23 -8.63 3.63
C THR A 31 -0.76 -9.00 3.76
N ILE A 32 -0.47 -10.24 4.15
CA ILE A 32 0.89 -10.74 4.34
C ILE A 32 1.05 -11.98 3.47
N TYR A 33 2.02 -11.92 2.56
CA TYR A 33 2.35 -13.03 1.66
C TYR A 33 3.84 -13.35 1.76
N ALA A 34 4.20 -14.61 1.46
CA ALA A 34 5.58 -15.10 1.43
C ALA A 34 6.18 -14.97 0.01
N ASP A 35 6.04 -13.79 -0.58
CA ASP A 35 6.41 -13.44 -1.95
C ASP A 35 7.42 -12.28 -2.02
N GLY A 36 8.00 -11.91 -0.87
CA GLY A 36 9.09 -10.95 -0.80
C GLY A 36 10.40 -11.50 -1.38
N PRO A 37 11.45 -10.65 -1.46
CA PRO A 37 12.78 -11.09 -1.88
C PRO A 37 13.24 -12.34 -1.12
N HIS A 38 13.68 -13.38 -1.83
CA HIS A 38 14.04 -14.67 -1.24
C HIS A 38 12.89 -15.41 -0.51
N ASN A 39 11.63 -15.20 -0.93
CA ASN A 39 10.42 -15.81 -0.36
C ASN A 39 10.19 -15.46 1.12
N ILE A 40 10.70 -14.30 1.57
CA ILE A 40 10.39 -13.79 2.90
C ILE A 40 8.94 -13.31 2.94
N LYS A 41 8.36 -13.32 4.14
CA LYS A 41 7.07 -12.67 4.37
C LYS A 41 7.20 -11.16 4.18
N GLN A 42 6.24 -10.56 3.51
CA GLN A 42 6.16 -9.11 3.35
C GLN A 42 4.72 -8.61 3.47
N ILE A 43 4.58 -7.34 3.83
CA ILE A 43 3.31 -6.62 3.78
C ILE A 43 2.96 -6.27 2.32
N THR A 44 1.70 -6.46 1.98
CA THR A 44 1.06 -5.94 0.76
C THR A 44 -0.08 -5.01 1.17
N TYR A 45 0.01 -3.74 0.78
CA TYR A 45 -0.79 -2.64 1.29
C TYR A 45 -1.74 -2.04 0.25
N GLY A 46 -2.97 -1.88 0.69
CA GLY A 46 -4.00 -1.02 0.12
C GLY A 46 -4.56 -1.48 -1.20
N ARG A 47 -5.33 -0.58 -1.81
CA ARG A 47 -6.09 -0.82 -3.04
C ARG A 47 -5.21 -1.28 -4.20
N SER A 48 -4.00 -0.72 -4.32
CA SER A 48 -3.08 -1.04 -5.42
C SER A 48 -2.09 -2.14 -5.08
N GLN A 49 -2.28 -2.86 -3.96
CA GLN A 49 -1.43 -3.98 -3.54
C GLN A 49 0.08 -3.63 -3.53
N THR A 50 0.42 -2.47 -2.96
CA THR A 50 1.80 -2.00 -2.90
C THR A 50 2.60 -2.81 -1.88
N THR A 51 3.69 -3.43 -2.30
CA THR A 51 4.49 -4.32 -1.44
C THR A 51 5.54 -3.60 -0.62
N GLU A 52 5.86 -4.15 0.55
CA GLU A 52 6.80 -3.61 1.55
C GLU A 52 8.20 -3.36 0.97
N TYR A 53 8.73 -4.33 0.24
CA TYR A 53 10.04 -4.25 -0.42
C TYR A 53 9.96 -3.65 -1.83
N GLY A 54 8.77 -3.22 -2.25
CA GLY A 54 8.54 -2.47 -3.49
C GLY A 54 8.32 -0.98 -3.23
N ASN A 55 7.16 -0.48 -3.62
CA ASN A 55 6.86 0.96 -3.58
C ASN A 55 6.32 1.47 -2.23
N LEU A 56 6.15 0.61 -1.21
CA LEU A 56 5.49 1.03 0.04
C LEU A 56 6.30 2.09 0.78
N ARG A 57 7.63 2.02 0.74
CA ARG A 57 8.50 3.05 1.31
C ARG A 57 8.22 4.41 0.67
N GLN A 58 8.23 4.46 -0.65
CA GLN A 58 7.98 5.69 -1.39
C GLN A 58 6.58 6.24 -1.11
N LEU A 59 5.56 5.38 -1.06
CA LEU A 59 4.19 5.78 -0.74
C LEU A 59 4.11 6.46 0.64
N ILE A 60 4.75 5.88 1.65
CA ILE A 60 4.77 6.42 3.01
C ILE A 60 5.55 7.74 3.06
N GLN A 61 6.72 7.80 2.42
CA GLN A 61 7.50 9.04 2.33
C GLN A 61 6.69 10.17 1.67
N LEU A 62 6.00 9.89 0.57
CA LEU A 62 5.12 10.85 -0.11
C LEU A 62 3.96 11.29 0.77
N TYR A 63 3.31 10.37 1.47
CA TYR A 63 2.21 10.67 2.38
C TYR A 63 2.65 11.59 3.54
N VAL A 64 3.78 11.26 4.17
CA VAL A 64 4.38 12.06 5.25
C VAL A 64 4.76 13.45 4.74
N SER A 65 5.38 13.52 3.56
CA SER A 65 5.79 14.80 2.93
C SER A 65 4.59 15.68 2.56
N ALA A 66 3.44 15.08 2.29
CA ALA A 66 2.19 15.77 2.02
C ALA A 66 1.42 16.21 3.29
N ASN A 67 1.97 16.02 4.49
CA ASN A 67 1.32 16.29 5.77
C ASN A 67 -0.04 15.58 5.91
N GLY A 68 -0.11 14.31 5.49
CA GLY A 68 -1.28 13.47 5.76
C GLY A 68 -1.59 13.34 7.26
N ILE A 69 -2.83 12.97 7.59
CA ILE A 69 -3.35 12.94 8.97
C ILE A 69 -2.51 12.03 9.88
N TYR A 70 -2.00 10.91 9.37
CA TYR A 70 -1.15 9.96 10.13
C TYR A 70 0.35 10.20 9.95
N SER A 71 0.77 11.37 9.45
CA SER A 71 2.19 11.61 9.14
C SER A 71 3.08 11.47 10.37
N SER A 72 2.63 11.96 11.52
CA SER A 72 3.38 11.85 12.77
C SER A 72 3.62 10.40 13.20
N ASP A 73 2.62 9.54 13.00
CA ASP A 73 2.71 8.12 13.36
C ASP A 73 3.49 7.30 12.33
N LEU A 74 3.44 7.68 11.06
CA LEU A 74 4.14 7.00 9.95
C LEU A 74 5.59 7.45 9.78
N LEU A 75 5.95 8.67 10.22
CA LEU A 75 7.30 9.23 10.10
C LEU A 75 8.40 8.29 10.65
N PRO A 76 8.25 7.64 11.82
CA PRO A 76 9.25 6.69 12.34
C PRO A 76 9.48 5.46 11.45
N TYR A 77 8.57 5.18 10.50
CA TYR A 77 8.61 4.04 9.60
C TYR A 77 9.09 4.38 8.18
N ALA A 78 9.15 5.67 7.82
CA ALA A 78 9.43 6.13 6.47
C ALA A 78 10.75 5.56 5.88
N GLU A 79 11.77 5.36 6.69
CA GLU A 79 13.06 4.77 6.28
C GLU A 79 13.17 3.26 6.59
N LYS A 80 12.25 2.71 7.39
CA LYS A 80 12.28 1.31 7.85
C LYS A 80 11.58 0.37 6.88
N VAL A 81 10.48 0.82 6.28
CA VAL A 81 9.68 0.04 5.33
C VAL A 81 10.56 -0.45 4.19
N GLY A 82 10.58 -1.75 3.94
CA GLY A 82 11.42 -2.37 2.91
C GLY A 82 12.92 -2.41 3.22
N SER A 83 13.35 -1.91 4.40
CA SER A 83 14.73 -1.99 4.90
C SER A 83 14.84 -3.10 5.95
N ILE A 84 13.85 -3.16 6.84
CA ILE A 84 13.68 -4.20 7.84
C ILE A 84 12.27 -4.79 7.70
N PRO A 85 12.06 -6.07 8.03
CA PRO A 85 10.72 -6.66 8.03
C PRO A 85 9.82 -6.00 9.08
N LEU A 86 8.63 -5.54 8.65
CA LEU A 86 7.59 -4.94 9.50
C LEU A 86 6.37 -5.85 9.65
N VAL A 87 6.41 -7.06 9.09
CA VAL A 87 5.31 -8.05 9.14
C VAL A 87 4.80 -8.34 10.55
N ASP A 88 5.67 -8.24 11.56
CA ASP A 88 5.35 -8.48 12.97
C ASP A 88 5.16 -7.19 13.78
N ASP A 89 5.36 -6.01 13.19
CA ASP A 89 5.16 -4.72 13.84
C ASP A 89 3.66 -4.41 13.96
N VAL A 90 3.10 -4.63 15.15
CA VAL A 90 1.66 -4.44 15.40
C VAL A 90 1.27 -2.98 15.23
N ASN A 91 2.08 -2.04 15.71
CA ASN A 91 1.77 -0.62 15.65
C ASN A 91 1.63 -0.17 14.20
N PHE A 92 2.62 -0.50 13.36
CA PHE A 92 2.60 -0.17 11.94
C PHE A 92 1.36 -0.71 11.21
N LYS A 93 0.92 -1.94 11.54
CA LYS A 93 -0.25 -2.57 10.91
C LYS A 93 -1.60 -2.00 11.37
N THR A 94 -1.62 -1.18 12.40
CA THR A 94 -2.87 -0.62 12.97
C THR A 94 -3.04 0.89 12.75
N LEU A 95 -2.09 1.54 12.06
CA LEU A 95 -2.20 2.93 11.59
C LEU A 95 -3.14 3.02 10.38
#